data_AF-A0AAU3VJ86-F1
#
_entry.id   AF-A0AAU3VJ86-F1
#
_cell.length_a   1.000
_cell.length_b   1.000
_cell.length_c   1.000
_cell.angle_alpha   90.00
_cell.angle_beta   90.00
_cell.angle_gamma   90.00
#
_symmetry.space_group_name_H-M   'P 1'
#
loop_
_entity.id
_entity.type
_entity.pdbx_description
1 polymer ?
#
loop_
_entity_poly.entity_id
_entity_poly.type
_entity_poly.pdbx_seq_one_letter_code
_entity_poly.pdbx_strand_id
1 'polypeptide(L)'
;MHGLRRACPPCGGQAGWAPSRTHGAQAREPEPNIATQTTYPSYGYRQSLGWTGLGEYWESTSRTRNHEMFGSIGRWMFEDLAGIQATAPGYKEIAIKPLVAPGQGIDSASATYESVNGKIASSWSQSSSRITLKVTIPANTTAKVYVPVTNPAAVQESGSGKTYAAAKAPGVKLTGTQGDAVVYTVGSGTYTFTASLSR
;
A
#
# COMPACT_ATOMS: atom_id res chain seq x y z
N MET A 1 -11.07 -23.24 -72.36
CA MET A 1 -9.64 -23.26 -71.98
C MET A 1 -9.44 -22.34 -70.79
N HIS A 2 -8.79 -22.87 -69.76
CA HIS A 2 -8.20 -22.28 -68.53
C HIS A 2 -8.41 -20.78 -68.28
N GLY A 3 -8.85 -20.30 -67.12
CA GLY A 3 -8.65 -20.80 -65.76
C GLY A 3 -7.73 -19.84 -65.00
N LEU A 4 -8.26 -19.20 -63.95
CA LEU A 4 -7.61 -18.80 -62.68
C LEU A 4 -8.27 -17.54 -62.10
N ARG A 5 -9.27 -17.76 -61.24
CA ARG A 5 -9.75 -16.77 -60.27
C ARG A 5 -8.73 -16.70 -59.13
N ARG A 6 -8.12 -15.54 -58.89
CA ARG A 6 -7.35 -15.28 -57.66
C ARG A 6 -8.34 -14.88 -56.56
N ALA A 7 -8.38 -15.68 -55.50
CA ALA A 7 -9.14 -15.39 -54.30
C ALA A 7 -8.45 -14.28 -53.47
N CYS A 8 -9.25 -13.36 -52.95
CA CYS A 8 -8.86 -12.35 -51.97
C CYS A 8 -8.78 -13.01 -50.57
N PRO A 9 -7.73 -12.78 -49.77
CA PRO A 9 -7.69 -13.32 -48.40
C PRO A 9 -8.66 -12.53 -47.50
N PRO A 10 -9.27 -13.16 -46.48
CA PRO A 10 -10.26 -12.50 -45.63
C PRO A 10 -9.59 -11.48 -44.69
N CYS A 11 -10.18 -10.28 -44.63
CA CYS A 11 -9.94 -9.30 -43.59
C CYS A 11 -10.36 -9.88 -42.22
N GLY A 12 -9.40 -10.32 -41.43
CA GLY A 12 -9.60 -10.76 -40.05
C GLY A 12 -8.63 -10.02 -39.13
N GLY A 13 -9.04 -8.86 -38.63
CA GLY A 13 -8.31 -8.09 -37.64
C GLY A 13 -9.28 -7.49 -36.63
N GLN A 14 -9.57 -8.23 -35.56
CA GLN A 14 -10.19 -7.65 -34.37
C GLN A 14 -9.16 -6.71 -33.75
N ALA A 15 -9.44 -5.40 -33.76
CA ALA A 15 -8.69 -4.42 -33.00
C ALA A 15 -8.97 -4.64 -31.50
N GLY A 16 -8.21 -5.54 -30.88
CA GLY A 16 -8.12 -5.65 -29.44
C GLY A 16 -7.36 -4.43 -28.91
N TRP A 17 -8.04 -3.59 -28.14
CA TRP A 17 -7.41 -2.55 -27.32
C TRP A 17 -6.60 -3.23 -26.20
N ALA A 18 -5.33 -3.51 -26.47
CA ALA A 18 -4.34 -3.82 -25.46
C ALA A 18 -3.51 -2.55 -25.20
N PRO A 19 -3.50 -1.97 -23.99
CA PRO A 19 -2.56 -0.91 -23.69
C PRO A 19 -1.16 -1.52 -23.55
N SER A 20 -0.39 -1.50 -24.64
CA SER A 20 1.05 -1.77 -24.61
C SER A 20 1.76 -0.58 -23.95
N ARG A 21 1.86 -0.60 -22.62
CA ARG A 21 2.83 0.23 -21.89
C ARG A 21 4.21 -0.39 -22.04
N THR A 22 4.89 -0.10 -23.16
CA THR A 22 6.34 -0.22 -23.26
C THR A 22 6.96 1.15 -23.07
N HIS A 23 7.01 1.61 -21.82
CA HIS A 23 8.06 2.55 -21.42
C HIS A 23 9.25 1.68 -21.02
N GLY A 24 10.41 1.93 -21.62
CA GLY A 24 11.65 1.27 -21.22
C GLY A 24 11.84 1.38 -19.71
N ALA A 25 12.42 0.34 -19.11
CA ALA A 25 12.68 0.26 -17.69
C ALA A 25 13.70 1.34 -17.28
N GLN A 26 13.24 2.58 -17.12
CA GLN A 26 13.85 3.50 -16.18
C GLN A 26 13.65 2.90 -14.79
N ALA A 27 14.72 2.84 -14.00
CA ALA A 27 14.62 2.40 -12.62
C ALA A 27 13.52 3.24 -11.94
N ARG A 28 12.44 2.59 -11.52
CA ARG A 28 11.35 3.25 -10.82
C ARG A 28 11.90 3.68 -9.47
N GLU A 29 12.06 4.98 -9.26
CA GLU A 29 12.39 5.51 -7.93
C GLU A 29 11.37 4.98 -6.92
N PRO A 30 11.82 4.52 -5.75
CA PRO A 30 10.91 3.99 -4.75
C PRO A 30 9.97 5.10 -4.26
N GLU A 31 8.69 4.78 -4.13
CA GLU A 31 7.61 5.74 -3.88
C GLU A 31 7.85 6.67 -2.67
N PRO A 32 8.41 6.21 -1.54
CA PRO A 32 8.74 7.09 -0.41
C PRO A 32 9.71 8.23 -0.76
N ASN A 33 10.65 8.02 -1.69
CA ASN A 33 11.60 9.05 -2.11
C ASN A 33 10.91 10.20 -2.86
N ILE A 34 9.86 9.91 -3.62
CA ILE A 34 9.09 10.92 -4.36
C ILE A 34 8.22 11.73 -3.38
N ALA A 35 7.58 11.07 -2.42
CA ALA A 35 6.71 11.71 -1.44
C ALA A 35 7.45 12.66 -0.49
N THR A 36 8.74 12.41 -0.24
CA THR A 36 9.58 13.17 0.70
C THR A 36 10.47 14.23 0.03
N GLN A 37 10.48 14.32 -1.30
CA GLN A 37 11.27 15.31 -2.05
C GLN A 37 10.84 16.75 -1.71
N THR A 38 11.81 17.65 -1.58
CA THR A 38 11.57 19.08 -1.27
C THR A 38 11.96 20.03 -2.40
N THR A 39 12.68 19.56 -3.41
CA THR A 39 13.02 20.35 -4.60
C THR A 39 11.92 20.30 -5.67
N TYR A 40 11.84 21.32 -6.52
CA TYR A 40 10.87 21.36 -7.62
C TYR A 40 11.13 20.22 -8.62
N PRO A 41 10.08 19.53 -9.12
CA PRO A 41 8.67 19.61 -8.74
C PRO A 41 8.31 18.63 -7.61
N SER A 42 7.77 19.12 -6.48
CA SER A 42 7.32 18.25 -5.38
C SER A 42 6.27 18.88 -4.45
N TYR A 43 5.66 18.05 -3.59
CA TYR A 43 4.81 18.52 -2.49
C TYR A 43 5.60 19.33 -1.46
N GLY A 44 6.82 18.88 -1.11
CA GLY A 44 7.70 19.61 -0.20
C GLY A 44 8.13 20.97 -0.74
N TYR A 45 8.32 21.11 -2.06
CA TYR A 45 8.58 22.40 -2.71
C TYR A 45 7.41 23.37 -2.48
N ARG A 46 6.17 22.93 -2.68
CA ARG A 46 4.97 23.76 -2.41
C ARG A 46 4.86 24.16 -0.94
N GLN A 47 5.18 23.25 -0.02
CA GLN A 47 5.22 23.55 1.41
C GLN A 47 6.27 24.62 1.72
N SER A 48 7.45 24.56 1.09
CA SER A 48 8.52 25.56 1.27
C SER A 48 8.11 26.96 0.80
N LEU A 49 7.14 27.06 -0.14
CA LEU A 49 6.53 28.32 -0.58
C LEU A 49 5.42 28.83 0.36
N GLY A 50 5.15 28.15 1.48
CA GLY A 50 4.11 28.52 2.45
C GLY A 50 2.68 28.17 2.01
N TRP A 51 2.50 27.25 1.06
CA TRP A 51 1.17 26.87 0.60
C TRP A 51 0.49 25.94 1.63
N THR A 52 -0.80 26.18 1.87
CA THR A 52 -1.66 25.35 2.75
C THR A 52 -2.63 24.46 1.97
N GLY A 53 -2.64 24.54 0.65
CA GLY A 53 -3.46 23.75 -0.26
C GLY A 53 -2.67 23.27 -1.48
N LEU A 54 -3.35 22.55 -2.37
CA LEU A 54 -2.76 22.01 -3.59
C LEU A 54 -2.99 22.96 -4.75
N GLY A 55 -1.97 23.27 -5.55
CA GLY A 55 -2.13 24.08 -6.77
C GLY A 55 -2.55 23.26 -7.98
N GLU A 56 -3.08 23.91 -8.99
CA GLU A 56 -3.39 23.32 -10.30
C GLU A 56 -2.12 22.92 -11.08
N TYR A 57 -1.02 23.62 -10.84
CA TYR A 57 0.30 23.37 -11.46
C TYR A 57 1.41 23.20 -10.40
N TRP A 58 2.55 22.64 -10.79
CA TRP A 58 3.69 22.45 -9.87
C TRP A 58 4.48 23.74 -9.63
N GLU A 59 4.46 24.63 -10.62
CA GLU A 59 5.13 25.92 -10.60
C GLU A 59 4.56 26.83 -9.50
N SER A 60 5.42 27.68 -8.93
CA SER A 60 5.03 28.70 -7.97
C SER A 60 4.04 29.72 -8.53
N THR A 61 3.94 29.83 -9.86
CA THR A 61 3.03 30.69 -10.62
C THR A 61 1.64 30.09 -10.83
N SER A 62 1.33 28.94 -10.21
CA SER A 62 0.00 28.32 -10.30
C SER A 62 -1.12 29.33 -10.01
N ARG A 63 -2.11 29.38 -10.91
CA ARG A 63 -3.23 30.34 -10.87
C ARG A 63 -4.14 30.15 -9.66
N THR A 64 -4.28 28.91 -9.21
CA THR A 64 -4.96 28.53 -7.97
C THR A 64 -4.03 27.70 -7.08
N ARG A 65 -4.25 27.81 -5.76
CA ARG A 65 -3.59 27.02 -4.71
C ARG A 65 -4.57 26.14 -3.94
N ASN A 66 -5.74 25.91 -4.54
CA ASN A 66 -6.79 25.05 -3.99
C ASN A 66 -7.45 24.25 -5.12
N HIS A 67 -6.75 23.24 -5.62
CA HIS A 67 -7.19 22.33 -6.66
C HIS A 67 -6.79 20.88 -6.33
N GLU A 68 -7.77 20.00 -6.38
CA GLU A 68 -7.74 18.61 -5.90
C GLU A 68 -6.95 17.62 -6.75
N MET A 69 -6.54 17.95 -7.98
CA MET A 69 -5.92 16.99 -8.91
C MET A 69 -4.66 16.30 -8.35
N PHE A 70 -3.90 16.97 -7.50
CA PHE A 70 -2.72 16.39 -6.82
C PHE A 70 -3.04 15.72 -5.47
N GLY A 71 -4.31 15.62 -5.10
CA GLY A 71 -4.77 15.04 -3.83
C GLY A 71 -4.66 13.52 -3.77
N SER A 72 -4.36 12.86 -4.89
CA SER A 72 -4.19 11.40 -4.96
C SER A 72 -3.10 10.86 -4.04
N ILE A 73 -2.13 11.68 -3.62
CA ILE A 73 -1.14 11.30 -2.59
C ILE A 73 -1.82 10.89 -1.27
N GLY A 74 -2.99 11.44 -0.95
CA GLY A 74 -3.77 11.04 0.22
C GLY A 74 -4.16 9.56 0.16
N ARG A 75 -4.55 9.06 -1.01
CA ARG A 75 -4.83 7.62 -1.20
C ARG A 75 -3.60 6.78 -0.88
N TRP A 76 -2.44 7.14 -1.42
CA TRP A 76 -1.18 6.44 -1.17
C TRP A 76 -0.82 6.44 0.33
N MET A 77 -1.01 7.55 1.03
CA MET A 77 -0.76 7.64 2.48
C MET A 77 -1.61 6.63 3.28
N PHE A 78 -2.87 6.43 2.90
CA PHE A 78 -3.77 5.51 3.59
C PHE A 78 -3.61 4.05 3.14
N GLU A 79 -3.65 3.82 1.82
CA GLU A 79 -3.71 2.47 1.24
C GLU A 79 -2.34 1.79 1.18
N ASP A 80 -1.27 2.55 0.93
CA ASP A 80 0.07 1.99 0.76
C ASP A 80 0.92 2.25 2.00
N LEU A 81 1.13 3.51 2.38
CA LEU A 81 2.00 3.86 3.50
C LEU A 81 1.49 3.29 4.83
N ALA A 82 0.26 3.60 5.21
CA ALA A 82 -0.38 3.00 6.39
C ALA A 82 -0.93 1.59 6.09
N GLY A 83 -1.17 1.26 4.83
CA GLY A 83 -1.51 -0.09 4.39
C GLY A 83 -2.97 -0.49 4.50
N ILE A 84 -3.92 0.43 4.69
CA ILE A 84 -5.35 0.11 4.90
C ILE A 84 -6.07 0.02 3.56
N GLN A 85 -6.37 -1.21 3.10
CA GLN A 85 -6.98 -1.44 1.79
C GLN A 85 -8.30 -2.21 1.92
N ALA A 86 -9.34 -1.76 1.21
CA ALA A 86 -10.57 -2.52 1.04
C ALA A 86 -10.37 -3.60 -0.03
N THR A 87 -10.51 -4.86 0.36
CA THR A 87 -10.47 -6.01 -0.57
C THR A 87 -11.85 -6.57 -0.90
N ALA A 88 -12.88 -6.10 -0.19
CA ALA A 88 -14.28 -6.28 -0.51
C ALA A 88 -15.06 -4.98 -0.23
N PRO A 89 -16.24 -4.77 -0.86
CA PRO A 89 -17.06 -3.58 -0.65
C PRO A 89 -17.33 -3.29 0.84
N GLY A 90 -17.29 -2.01 1.22
CA GLY A 90 -17.55 -1.57 2.59
C GLY A 90 -16.55 -2.11 3.62
N TYR A 91 -15.34 -2.49 3.21
CA TYR A 91 -14.31 -3.06 4.08
C TYR A 91 -14.76 -4.35 4.79
N LYS A 92 -15.60 -5.18 4.16
CA LYS A 92 -15.92 -6.51 4.72
C LYS A 92 -14.71 -7.43 4.82
N GLU A 93 -13.83 -7.33 3.84
CA GLU A 93 -12.50 -7.93 3.86
C GLU A 93 -11.47 -6.81 3.70
N ILE A 94 -10.46 -6.83 4.56
CA ILE A 94 -9.44 -5.79 4.68
C ILE A 94 -8.07 -6.40 4.38
N ALA A 95 -7.22 -5.69 3.65
CA ALA A 95 -5.78 -5.94 3.67
C ALA A 95 -5.11 -4.85 4.50
N ILE A 96 -4.29 -5.25 5.47
CA ILE A 96 -3.36 -4.38 6.18
C ILE A 96 -1.95 -4.68 5.66
N LYS A 97 -1.51 -3.90 4.68
CA LYS A 97 -0.23 -4.08 3.97
C LYS A 97 0.57 -2.77 3.95
N PRO A 98 1.20 -2.37 5.07
CA PRO A 98 1.98 -1.15 5.12
C PRO A 98 3.23 -1.25 4.25
N LEU A 99 3.53 -0.17 3.53
CA LEU A 99 4.78 0.03 2.82
C LEU A 99 5.86 0.44 3.81
N VAL A 100 6.64 -0.54 4.27
CA VAL A 100 7.78 -0.30 5.16
C VAL A 100 9.05 -0.37 4.33
N ALA A 101 9.73 0.76 4.19
CA ALA A 101 10.93 0.89 3.39
C ALA A 101 12.11 1.33 4.28
N PRO A 102 12.85 0.38 4.90
CA PRO A 102 14.00 0.69 5.73
C PRO A 102 15.01 1.57 4.99
N GLY A 103 15.44 2.67 5.62
CA GLY A 103 16.44 3.58 5.05
C GLY A 103 15.93 4.56 3.99
N GLN A 104 14.61 4.65 3.77
CA GLN A 104 13.98 5.59 2.82
C GLN A 104 13.29 6.77 3.50
N GLY A 105 13.76 7.17 4.68
CA GLY A 105 13.34 8.41 5.35
C GLY A 105 11.98 8.38 6.07
N ILE A 106 11.30 7.23 6.10
CA ILE A 106 10.06 7.04 6.86
C ILE A 106 10.23 5.87 7.83
N ASP A 107 10.29 6.18 9.12
CA ASP A 107 10.48 5.18 10.19
C ASP A 107 9.17 4.78 10.87
N SER A 108 8.09 5.51 10.62
CA SER A 108 6.77 5.18 11.15
C SER A 108 5.66 5.80 10.32
N ALA A 109 4.48 5.19 10.34
CA ALA A 109 3.25 5.80 9.88
C ALA A 109 2.06 5.26 10.67
N SER A 110 0.99 6.06 10.76
CA SER A 110 -0.26 5.65 11.37
C SER A 110 -1.45 6.28 10.67
N ALA A 111 -2.49 5.49 10.43
CA ALA A 111 -3.76 5.97 9.93
C ALA A 111 -4.92 5.28 10.64
N THR A 112 -6.05 6.00 10.69
CA THR A 112 -7.34 5.49 11.16
C THR A 112 -8.40 5.81 10.12
N TYR A 113 -9.22 4.83 9.80
CA TYR A 113 -10.33 4.95 8.87
C TYR A 113 -11.63 4.49 9.53
N GLU A 114 -12.63 5.37 9.55
CA GLU A 114 -13.97 5.05 10.08
C GLU A 114 -14.81 4.41 8.96
N SER A 115 -14.86 3.08 8.95
CA SER A 115 -15.65 2.32 7.99
C SER A 115 -17.10 2.17 8.44
N VAL A 116 -17.96 1.65 7.55
CA VAL A 116 -19.35 1.29 7.89
C VAL A 116 -19.47 0.25 9.01
N ASN A 117 -18.43 -0.54 9.27
CA ASN A 117 -18.40 -1.52 10.37
C ASN A 117 -17.69 -0.99 11.62
N GLY A 118 -17.19 0.25 11.57
CA GLY A 118 -16.43 0.90 12.64
C GLY A 118 -14.95 1.11 12.28
N LYS A 119 -14.18 1.45 13.31
CA LYS A 119 -12.78 1.88 13.20
C LYS A 119 -11.85 0.78 12.69
N ILE A 120 -11.12 1.10 11.62
CA ILE A 120 -9.94 0.37 11.15
C ILE A 120 -8.72 1.23 11.47
N ALA A 121 -7.71 0.66 12.13
CA ALA A 121 -6.47 1.38 12.40
C ALA A 121 -5.26 0.54 12.01
N SER A 122 -4.24 1.20 11.47
CA SER A 122 -2.93 0.62 11.16
C SER A 122 -1.87 1.60 11.61
N SER A 123 -0.93 1.13 12.43
CA SER A 123 0.20 1.91 12.91
C SER A 123 1.43 1.03 12.91
N TRP A 124 2.48 1.48 12.23
CA TRP A 124 3.74 0.78 12.23
C TRP A 124 4.90 1.70 12.58
N SER A 125 5.93 1.11 13.14
CA SER A 125 7.23 1.73 13.35
C SER A 125 8.34 0.71 13.13
N GLN A 126 9.47 1.18 12.63
CA GLN A 126 10.67 0.39 12.44
C GLN A 126 11.85 1.02 13.17
N SER A 127 12.77 0.17 13.61
CA SER A 127 14.10 0.52 14.05
C SER A 127 15.13 -0.31 13.27
N SER A 128 16.41 -0.17 13.58
CA SER A 128 17.47 -0.96 12.95
C SER A 128 17.29 -2.47 13.09
N SER A 129 16.59 -2.95 14.13
CA SER A 129 16.51 -4.37 14.49
C SER A 129 15.08 -4.91 14.62
N ARG A 130 14.06 -4.06 14.56
CA ARG A 130 12.68 -4.47 14.86
C ARG A 130 11.67 -3.67 14.07
N ILE A 131 10.60 -4.35 13.66
CA ILE A 131 9.35 -3.71 13.24
C ILE A 131 8.24 -4.02 14.24
N THR A 132 7.39 -3.02 14.48
CA THR A 132 6.13 -3.14 15.21
C THR A 132 4.99 -2.71 14.30
N LEU A 133 3.95 -3.53 14.18
CA LEU A 133 2.72 -3.25 13.44
C LEU A 133 1.51 -3.50 14.36
N LYS A 134 0.85 -2.43 14.76
CA LYS A 134 -0.38 -2.44 15.54
C LYS A 134 -1.58 -2.24 14.62
N VAL A 135 -2.57 -3.10 14.72
CA VAL A 135 -3.77 -3.07 13.88
C VAL A 135 -5.03 -3.21 14.71
N THR A 136 -6.09 -2.49 14.32
CA THR A 136 -7.44 -2.63 14.89
C THR A 136 -8.40 -2.96 13.76
N ILE A 137 -9.11 -4.08 13.91
CA ILE A 137 -10.07 -4.61 12.94
C ILE A 137 -11.48 -4.57 13.57
N PRO A 138 -12.47 -3.91 12.93
CA PRO A 138 -13.81 -3.78 13.48
C PRO A 138 -14.59 -5.10 13.50
N ALA A 139 -15.64 -5.15 14.31
CA ALA A 139 -16.54 -6.31 14.40
C ALA A 139 -17.15 -6.66 13.03
N ASN A 140 -17.48 -7.95 12.83
CA ASN A 140 -18.08 -8.46 11.59
C ASN A 140 -17.26 -8.20 10.32
N THR A 141 -15.93 -8.11 10.45
CA THR A 141 -14.97 -8.03 9.34
C THR A 141 -13.81 -8.99 9.55
N THR A 142 -13.06 -9.26 8.48
CA THR A 142 -11.83 -10.05 8.53
C THR A 142 -10.70 -9.31 7.82
N ALA A 143 -9.47 -9.50 8.29
CA ALA A 143 -8.30 -8.88 7.68
C ALA A 143 -7.19 -9.88 7.34
N LYS A 144 -6.50 -9.63 6.23
CA LYS A 144 -5.17 -10.17 5.95
C LYS A 144 -4.13 -9.13 6.37
N VAL A 145 -3.28 -9.49 7.32
CA VAL A 145 -2.20 -8.62 7.83
C VAL A 145 -0.88 -9.11 7.26
N TYR A 146 -0.18 -8.22 6.57
CA TYR A 146 1.11 -8.47 5.94
C TYR A 146 2.20 -7.86 6.83
N VAL A 147 2.92 -8.71 7.57
CA VAL A 147 4.05 -8.28 8.40
C VAL A 147 5.31 -8.34 7.53
N PRO A 148 6.04 -7.22 7.31
CA PRO A 148 7.12 -7.12 6.33
C PRO A 148 8.42 -7.78 6.82
N VAL A 149 8.38 -9.10 6.92
CA VAL A 149 9.50 -10.01 7.12
C VAL A 149 9.24 -11.27 6.30
N THR A 150 10.27 -12.09 6.06
CA THR A 150 10.14 -13.33 5.29
C THR A 150 10.06 -14.58 6.17
N ASN A 151 10.53 -14.51 7.43
CA ASN A 151 10.57 -15.64 8.36
C ASN A 151 9.40 -15.60 9.36
N PRO A 152 8.40 -16.50 9.26
CA PRO A 152 7.26 -16.55 10.19
C PRO A 152 7.65 -16.82 11.64
N ALA A 153 8.78 -17.51 11.89
CA ALA A 153 9.23 -17.80 13.24
C ALA A 153 9.75 -16.55 13.97
N ALA A 154 10.08 -15.48 13.24
CA ALA A 154 10.55 -14.22 13.79
C ALA A 154 9.39 -13.30 14.24
N VAL A 155 8.13 -13.65 13.95
CA VAL A 155 6.97 -12.81 14.24
C VAL A 155 6.29 -13.22 15.54
N GLN A 156 6.10 -12.25 16.42
CA GLN A 156 5.37 -12.37 17.67
C GLN A 156 4.09 -11.55 17.62
N GLU A 157 3.06 -11.98 18.34
CA GLU A 157 1.80 -11.25 18.53
C GLU A 157 1.58 -11.02 20.02
N SER A 158 1.20 -9.80 20.42
CA SER A 158 1.05 -9.42 21.83
C SER A 158 -0.17 -8.53 22.15
N GLY A 159 -1.10 -8.37 21.22
CA GLY A 159 -2.27 -7.49 21.33
C GLY A 159 -3.27 -7.91 22.42
N SER A 160 -3.26 -9.19 22.79
CA SER A 160 -4.04 -9.72 23.93
C SER A 160 -3.41 -9.48 25.31
N GLY A 161 -2.24 -8.82 25.39
CA GLY A 161 -1.49 -8.61 26.63
C GLY A 161 -0.55 -9.75 27.01
N LYS A 162 -0.60 -10.87 26.30
CA LYS A 162 0.38 -11.96 26.37
C LYS A 162 1.06 -12.13 25.02
N THR A 163 2.37 -12.35 25.05
CA THR A 163 3.17 -12.56 23.84
C THR A 163 3.14 -14.02 23.40
N TYR A 164 2.83 -14.26 22.14
CA TYR A 164 2.88 -15.56 21.47
C TYR A 164 3.75 -15.47 20.22
N ALA A 165 4.29 -16.61 19.76
CA ALA A 165 4.64 -16.72 18.36
C ALA A 165 3.36 -16.49 17.54
N ALA A 166 3.38 -15.59 16.54
CA ALA A 166 2.15 -15.11 15.90
C ALA A 166 1.31 -16.25 15.29
N ALA A 167 1.95 -17.29 14.75
CA ALA A 167 1.27 -18.46 14.20
C ALA A 167 0.53 -19.32 15.25
N LYS A 168 0.78 -19.11 16.55
CA LYS A 168 0.15 -19.80 17.68
C LYS A 168 -0.75 -18.86 18.51
N ALA A 169 -0.88 -17.60 18.13
CA ALA A 169 -1.68 -16.63 18.86
C ALA A 169 -3.19 -16.90 18.65
N PRO A 170 -4.02 -16.79 19.70
CA PRO A 170 -5.47 -16.94 19.55
C PRO A 170 -6.06 -15.95 18.54
N GLY A 171 -6.92 -16.43 17.64
CA GLY A 171 -7.57 -15.59 16.63
C GLY A 171 -6.65 -15.13 15.48
N VAL A 172 -5.43 -15.69 15.39
CA VAL A 172 -4.47 -15.43 14.32
C VAL A 172 -4.18 -16.71 13.56
N LYS A 173 -4.37 -16.70 12.24
CA LYS A 173 -4.09 -17.83 11.37
C LYS A 173 -2.96 -17.47 10.40
N LEU A 174 -1.84 -18.19 10.46
CA LEU A 174 -0.79 -18.06 9.46
C LEU A 174 -1.30 -18.60 8.11
N THR A 175 -1.24 -17.77 7.07
CA THR A 175 -1.71 -18.10 5.72
C THR A 175 -0.53 -18.39 4.77
N GLY A 176 0.66 -17.86 5.07
CA GLY A 176 1.89 -18.15 4.34
C GLY A 176 2.81 -16.93 4.27
N THR A 177 3.70 -16.92 3.29
CA THR A 177 4.55 -15.79 2.94
C THR A 177 4.22 -15.34 1.53
N GLN A 178 4.11 -14.03 1.29
CA GLN A 178 3.88 -13.45 -0.03
C GLN A 178 4.84 -12.29 -0.25
N GLY A 179 5.75 -12.44 -1.20
CA GLY A 179 6.81 -11.47 -1.43
C GLY A 179 7.74 -11.37 -0.22
N ASP A 180 7.84 -10.17 0.34
CA ASP A 180 8.65 -9.79 1.49
C ASP A 180 7.87 -9.78 2.81
N ALA A 181 6.66 -10.35 2.84
CA ALA A 181 5.79 -10.34 4.01
C ALA A 181 5.26 -11.72 4.41
N VAL A 182 5.20 -11.97 5.71
CA VAL A 182 4.43 -13.07 6.30
C VAL A 182 2.99 -12.61 6.48
N VAL A 183 2.05 -13.45 6.02
CA VAL A 183 0.62 -13.11 5.94
C VAL A 183 -0.17 -13.87 6.98
N TYR A 184 -0.94 -13.13 7.78
CA TYR A 184 -1.86 -13.67 8.77
C TYR A 184 -3.30 -13.29 8.43
N THR A 185 -4.24 -14.20 8.64
CA THR A 185 -5.67 -13.88 8.66
C THR A 185 -6.14 -13.71 10.10
N VAL A 186 -6.83 -12.61 10.37
CA VAL A 186 -7.38 -12.26 11.69
C VAL A 186 -8.84 -11.85 11.57
N GLY A 187 -9.60 -12.04 12.65
CA GLY A 187 -10.95 -11.50 12.79
C GLY A 187 -10.93 -10.08 13.36
N SER A 188 -12.04 -9.68 13.98
CA SER A 188 -12.13 -8.43 14.72
C SER A 188 -11.28 -8.44 15.99
N GLY A 189 -10.65 -7.33 16.31
CA GLY A 189 -9.82 -7.21 17.51
C GLY A 189 -8.72 -6.18 17.35
N THR A 190 -7.86 -6.09 18.36
CA THR A 190 -6.60 -5.33 18.27
C THR A 190 -5.44 -6.30 18.40
N TYR A 191 -4.52 -6.21 17.45
CA TYR A 191 -3.36 -7.08 17.36
C TYR A 191 -2.09 -6.21 17.33
N THR A 192 -1.02 -6.72 17.90
CA THR A 192 0.30 -6.08 17.83
C THR A 192 1.31 -7.11 17.37
N PHE A 193 1.68 -7.02 16.10
CA PHE A 193 2.72 -7.85 15.50
C PHE A 193 4.07 -7.20 15.69
N THR A 194 5.05 -7.97 16.13
CA THR A 194 6.44 -7.51 16.19
C THR A 194 7.36 -8.54 15.59
N ALA A 195 8.36 -8.10 14.84
CA ALA A 195 9.32 -9.00 14.23
C ALA A 195 10.72 -8.40 14.28
N SER A 196 11.72 -9.25 14.50
CA SER A 196 13.11 -8.86 14.37
C SER A 196 13.50 -8.78 12.90
N LEU A 197 14.11 -7.67 12.50
CA LEU A 197 14.70 -7.52 11.18
C LEU A 197 16.06 -8.21 11.21
N SER A 198 16.20 -9.32 10.49
CA SER A 198 17.52 -9.89 10.18
C SER A 198 18.00 -9.18 8.91
N ARG A 199 19.11 -8.45 9.02
CA ARG A 199 19.82 -7.89 7.86
C ARG A 199 20.89 -8.88 7.42
#